data_AF-A0A372JK94-F1
#
_entry.id   AF-A0A372JK94-F1
#
_cell.length_a   1.000
_cell.length_b   1.000
_cell.length_c   1.000
_cell.angle_alpha   90.00
_cell.angle_beta   90.00
_cell.angle_gamma   90.00
#
_symmetry.space_group_name_H-M   'P 1'
#
loop_
_entity.id
_entity.type
_entity.pdbx_description
1 polymer ?
#
loop_
_entity_poly.entity_id
_entity_poly.type
_entity_poly.pdbx_seq_one_letter_code
_entity_poly.pdbx_strand_id
1 'polypeptide(L)'
;MRRIATVAITTGALAAGLLASAGAASADQGFAQSHKLPTATSGVQAAGAKYFVTKNGWAAIKADGYYARSGKGVKVKFWLADGKRNGWSPAVQFATKITAPARVSHIYYMTYKGLPADMEFKRLYGTYSLSNAPHLYVREAGVYVKNTHKVAFGPWKKLY
;
A
#
# COMPACT_ATOMS: atom_id res chain seq x y z
N MET A 1 -28.34 18.88 -19.61
CA MET A 1 -27.75 19.46 -18.39
C MET A 1 -28.76 19.32 -17.26
N ARG A 2 -28.55 18.38 -16.32
CA ARG A 2 -29.42 18.23 -15.14
C ARG A 2 -28.53 18.35 -13.91
N ARG A 3 -28.65 19.49 -13.22
CA ARG A 3 -27.99 19.77 -11.94
C ARG A 3 -28.98 19.34 -10.86
N ILE A 4 -28.55 18.47 -9.95
CA ILE A 4 -29.30 18.13 -8.73
C ILE A 4 -28.38 18.49 -7.58
N ALA A 5 -28.85 19.37 -6.71
CA ALA A 5 -28.15 19.92 -5.57
C ALA A 5 -28.89 19.57 -4.28
N THR A 6 -28.10 19.41 -3.20
CA THR A 6 -28.47 19.54 -1.77
C THR A 6 -29.32 18.37 -1.23
N VAL A 7 -29.09 17.81 -0.03
CA VAL A 7 -29.14 18.42 1.30
C VAL A 7 -28.28 17.64 2.30
N ALA A 8 -27.55 18.36 3.15
CA ALA A 8 -26.86 17.84 4.33
C ALA A 8 -27.84 17.80 5.52
N ILE A 9 -27.84 16.70 6.28
CA ILE A 9 -28.58 16.58 7.55
C ILE A 9 -27.55 16.35 8.66
N THR A 10 -27.39 17.38 9.49
CA THR A 10 -26.75 17.35 10.81
C THR A 10 -27.84 17.23 11.88
N THR A 11 -27.75 16.23 12.75
CA THR A 11 -28.26 16.30 14.14
C THR A 11 -27.65 15.16 14.93
N GLY A 12 -26.94 15.50 16.01
CA GLY A 12 -26.25 14.54 16.87
C GLY A 12 -27.13 13.97 17.97
N ALA A 13 -26.54 13.07 18.74
CA ALA A 13 -26.95 12.79 20.12
C ALA A 13 -25.70 12.41 20.92
N LEU A 14 -25.44 13.18 21.99
CA LEU A 14 -24.56 12.82 23.09
C LEU A 14 -25.20 11.68 23.88
N ALA A 15 -24.45 10.63 24.17
CA ALA A 15 -24.80 9.67 25.21
C ALA A 15 -23.60 9.54 26.15
N ALA A 16 -23.73 10.19 27.31
CA ALA A 16 -22.91 10.00 28.48
C ALA A 16 -23.19 8.61 29.07
N GLY A 17 -22.14 7.87 29.41
CA GLY A 17 -22.23 6.58 30.09
C GLY A 17 -21.11 6.48 31.12
N LEU A 18 -21.36 7.09 32.27
CA LEU A 18 -20.55 7.02 33.48
C LEU A 18 -20.87 5.69 34.19
N LEU A 19 -19.92 4.76 34.26
CA LEU A 19 -19.98 3.65 35.23
C LEU A 19 -18.59 3.46 35.82
N ALA A 20 -18.44 4.01 37.03
CA ALA A 20 -17.40 3.64 37.97
C ALA A 20 -17.99 2.58 38.92
N SER A 21 -17.26 1.49 39.12
CA SER A 21 -17.36 0.69 40.33
C SER A 21 -15.97 0.18 40.69
N ALA A 22 -15.44 0.72 41.79
CA ALA A 22 -14.43 0.10 42.65
C ALA A 22 -14.89 -1.34 42.98
N GLY A 23 -14.06 -2.34 43.25
CA GLY A 23 -12.69 -2.41 43.72
C GLY A 23 -12.64 -3.68 44.59
N ALA A 24 -11.65 -4.54 44.41
CA ALA A 24 -11.36 -5.61 45.37
C ALA A 24 -9.86 -5.93 45.32
N ALA A 25 -9.15 -5.55 46.38
CA ALA A 25 -7.83 -6.07 46.76
C ALA A 25 -8.04 -7.47 47.37
N SER A 26 -7.21 -8.48 47.08
CA SER A 26 -5.99 -8.88 47.81
C SER A 26 -5.53 -10.20 47.13
N ALA A 27 -4.31 -10.72 47.16
CA ALA A 27 -3.16 -10.56 48.03
C ALA A 27 -1.88 -11.00 47.30
N ASP A 28 -0.77 -10.41 47.75
CA ASP A 28 0.58 -10.94 47.90
C ASP A 28 0.91 -12.34 47.34
N GLN A 29 1.82 -12.36 46.37
CA GLN A 29 2.95 -13.30 46.32
C GLN A 29 4.14 -12.55 45.71
N GLY A 30 5.10 -12.21 46.57
CA GLY A 30 6.33 -11.55 46.17
C GLY A 30 7.16 -12.33 45.17
N PHE A 31 7.78 -11.60 44.24
CA PHE A 31 9.15 -11.82 43.79
C PHE A 31 9.72 -10.44 43.44
N ALA A 32 10.58 -9.91 44.31
CA ALA A 32 11.42 -8.77 44.01
C ALA A 32 12.47 -9.21 42.99
N GLN A 33 12.19 -9.01 41.70
CA GLN A 33 13.21 -9.05 40.66
C GLN A 33 13.37 -7.64 40.11
N SER A 34 14.33 -6.91 40.68
CA SER A 34 14.88 -5.68 40.14
C SER A 34 15.65 -5.98 38.85
N HIS A 35 14.93 -6.37 37.80
CA HIS A 35 15.44 -6.21 36.46
C HIS A 35 15.15 -4.78 36.06
N LYS A 36 16.21 -3.98 35.94
CA LYS A 36 16.19 -2.72 35.21
C LYS A 36 15.49 -2.99 33.88
N LEU A 37 14.22 -2.56 33.78
CA LEU A 37 13.50 -2.52 32.52
C LEU A 37 14.44 -1.83 31.53
N PRO A 38 14.62 -2.36 30.30
CA PRO A 38 15.47 -1.72 29.34
C PRO A 38 15.01 -0.27 29.23
N THR A 39 15.90 0.66 29.58
CA THR A 39 15.70 2.09 29.36
C THR A 39 15.23 2.19 27.92
N ALA A 40 13.97 2.61 27.73
CA ALA A 40 13.38 2.72 26.42
C ALA A 40 14.30 3.61 25.59
N THR A 41 15.06 2.99 24.69
CA THR A 41 15.91 3.70 23.75
C THR A 41 14.96 4.55 22.91
N SER A 42 14.94 5.82 23.24
CA SER A 42 14.45 6.95 22.47
C SER A 42 14.02 6.58 21.05
N GLY A 43 12.70 6.41 20.91
CA GLY A 43 11.90 6.75 19.74
C GLY A 43 12.48 6.45 18.36
N VAL A 44 12.52 5.19 17.94
CA VAL A 44 12.31 4.91 16.51
C VAL A 44 10.80 4.94 16.28
N GLN A 45 10.29 6.14 15.99
CA GLN A 45 8.93 6.34 15.52
C GLN A 45 8.75 5.42 14.29
N ALA A 46 8.03 4.32 14.46
CA ALA A 46 7.73 3.41 13.36
C ALA A 46 7.05 4.24 12.28
N ALA A 47 7.73 4.45 11.16
CA ALA A 47 7.21 5.31 10.11
C ALA A 47 5.85 4.77 9.66
N GLY A 48 4.79 5.55 9.94
CA GLY A 48 3.42 5.15 9.67
C GLY A 48 3.28 4.74 8.22
N ALA A 49 2.75 3.53 7.99
CA ALA A 49 2.48 3.04 6.65
C ALA A 49 1.47 3.97 5.95
N LYS A 50 1.81 4.45 4.77
CA LYS A 50 0.98 5.35 3.96
C LYS A 50 0.28 4.55 2.87
N TYR A 51 -1.02 4.75 2.73
CA TYR A 51 -1.81 4.15 1.66
C TYR A 51 -1.57 4.86 0.32
N PHE A 52 -1.65 4.11 -0.78
CA PHE A 52 -1.64 4.65 -2.13
C PHE A 52 -2.60 3.89 -3.04
N VAL A 53 -3.07 4.60 -4.06
CA VAL A 53 -3.73 4.07 -5.27
C VAL A 53 -3.00 4.66 -6.46
N THR A 54 -2.73 3.88 -7.50
CA THR A 54 -2.20 4.40 -8.77
C THR A 54 -3.13 5.43 -9.39
N LYS A 55 -2.60 6.21 -10.32
CA LYS A 55 -3.46 6.99 -11.22
C LYS A 55 -4.10 6.03 -12.21
N ASN A 56 -5.39 6.19 -12.45
CA ASN A 56 -6.13 5.42 -13.45
C ASN A 56 -5.55 5.70 -14.85
N GLY A 57 -4.62 4.85 -15.28
CA GLY A 57 -4.13 4.80 -16.65
C GLY A 57 -4.91 3.79 -17.49
N TRP A 58 -5.58 2.85 -16.82
CA TRP A 58 -6.23 1.70 -17.43
C TRP A 58 -7.55 1.43 -16.71
N ALA A 59 -8.68 1.56 -17.41
CA ALA A 59 -10.00 1.44 -16.80
C ALA A 59 -10.27 0.11 -16.07
N ALA A 60 -9.56 -0.96 -16.44
CA ALA A 60 -9.74 -2.31 -15.87
C ALA A 60 -8.69 -2.68 -14.82
N ILE A 61 -7.54 -2.00 -14.80
CA ILE A 61 -6.43 -2.32 -13.90
C ILE A 61 -6.52 -1.41 -12.69
N LYS A 62 -6.39 -1.99 -11.50
CA LYS A 62 -6.28 -1.23 -10.27
C LYS A 62 -5.08 -1.71 -9.48
N ALA A 63 -4.18 -0.79 -9.14
CA ALA A 63 -3.06 -1.08 -8.25
C ALA A 63 -3.11 -0.15 -7.03
N ASP A 64 -3.20 -0.73 -5.85
CA ASP A 64 -3.21 0.02 -4.60
C ASP A 64 -2.43 -0.72 -3.51
N GLY A 65 -2.11 -0.04 -2.42
CA GLY A 65 -1.17 -0.61 -1.46
C GLY A 65 -0.80 0.30 -0.32
N TYR A 66 0.16 -0.17 0.47
CA TYR A 66 0.79 0.60 1.54
C TYR A 66 2.29 0.68 1.31
N TYR A 67 2.90 1.81 1.66
CA TYR A 67 4.34 1.94 1.72
C TYR A 67 4.79 2.52 3.07
N ALA A 68 5.92 2.03 3.56
CA ALA A 68 6.57 2.55 4.75
C ALA A 68 8.00 2.95 4.40
N ARG A 69 8.34 4.22 4.65
CA ARG A 69 9.68 4.78 4.42
C ARG A 69 10.42 4.87 5.76
N SER A 70 11.64 4.38 5.79
CA SER A 70 12.57 4.54 6.90
C SER A 70 13.84 5.23 6.41
N GLY A 71 14.74 5.61 7.33
CA GLY A 71 16.08 6.10 6.97
C GLY A 71 16.90 5.09 6.16
N LYS A 72 16.56 3.79 6.21
CA LYS A 72 17.27 2.72 5.49
C LYS A 72 16.69 2.44 4.09
N GLY A 73 15.49 2.93 3.79
CA GLY A 73 14.81 2.59 2.53
C GLY A 73 13.29 2.54 2.64
N VAL A 74 12.67 2.00 1.59
CA VAL A 74 11.20 1.89 1.49
C VAL A 74 10.78 0.44 1.31
N LYS A 75 9.70 0.06 2.00
CA LYS A 75 8.97 -1.19 1.78
C LYS A 75 7.58 -0.87 1.28
N VAL A 76 7.15 -1.54 0.24
CA VAL A 76 5.83 -1.41 -0.37
C VAL A 76 5.15 -2.77 -0.35
N LYS A 77 3.90 -2.79 0.12
CA LYS A 77 2.95 -3.90 -0.04
C LYS A 77 1.88 -3.43 -1.01
N PHE A 78 1.61 -4.21 -2.04
CA PHE A 78 0.65 -3.80 -3.06
C PHE A 78 -0.30 -4.94 -3.42
N TRP A 79 -1.47 -4.54 -3.89
CA TRP A 79 -2.45 -5.37 -4.52
C TRP A 79 -2.65 -4.89 -5.95
N LEU A 80 -2.75 -5.85 -6.84
CA LEU A 80 -3.14 -5.64 -8.21
C LEU A 80 -4.50 -6.32 -8.41
N ALA A 81 -5.35 -5.73 -9.25
CA ALA A 81 -6.59 -6.31 -9.68
C ALA A 81 -6.78 -6.03 -11.17
N ASP A 82 -7.44 -6.95 -11.85
CA ASP A 82 -7.89 -6.77 -13.22
C ASP A 82 -9.30 -7.32 -13.39
N GLY A 83 -10.14 -6.50 -13.98
CA GLY A 83 -11.54 -6.79 -14.23
C GLY A 83 -11.84 -7.23 -15.66
N LYS A 84 -10.83 -7.43 -16.51
CA LYS A 84 -11.04 -7.84 -17.91
C LYS A 84 -10.02 -8.87 -18.37
N ARG A 85 -10.39 -9.62 -19.40
CA ARG A 85 -9.50 -10.44 -20.21
C ARG A 85 -9.33 -9.81 -21.60
N ASN A 86 -8.14 -9.33 -21.93
CA ASN A 86 -7.92 -8.53 -23.15
C ASN A 86 -6.56 -8.78 -23.82
N GLY A 87 -5.86 -9.85 -23.47
CA GLY A 87 -4.53 -10.17 -23.99
C GLY A 87 -3.39 -9.43 -23.29
N TRP A 88 -3.67 -8.66 -22.24
CA TRP A 88 -2.68 -7.99 -21.42
C TRP A 88 -2.75 -8.52 -20.00
N SER A 89 -1.59 -8.92 -19.46
CA SER A 89 -1.46 -9.17 -18.05
C SER A 89 -1.36 -7.83 -17.32
N PRO A 90 -2.20 -7.57 -16.31
CA PRO A 90 -2.09 -6.37 -15.51
C PRO A 90 -0.75 -6.36 -14.79
N ALA A 91 -0.20 -5.17 -14.60
CA ALA A 91 1.07 -4.99 -13.95
C ALA A 91 1.13 -3.69 -13.16
N VAL A 92 2.06 -3.62 -12.21
CA VAL A 92 2.43 -2.39 -11.51
C VAL A 92 3.92 -2.18 -11.63
N GLN A 93 4.33 -0.95 -11.91
CA GLN A 93 5.73 -0.57 -11.94
C GLN A 93 6.03 0.40 -10.82
N PHE A 94 7.11 0.12 -10.09
CA PHE A 94 7.72 1.03 -9.15
C PHE A 94 9.03 1.58 -9.71
N ALA A 95 9.31 2.85 -9.46
CA ALA A 95 10.58 3.47 -9.82
C ALA A 95 11.06 4.42 -8.71
N THR A 96 12.36 4.55 -8.56
CA THR A 96 12.97 5.53 -7.64
C THR A 96 13.48 6.78 -8.34
N LYS A 97 13.66 6.69 -9.66
CA LYS A 97 14.13 7.77 -10.53
C LYS A 97 13.38 7.69 -11.86
N ILE A 98 12.77 8.81 -12.27
CA ILE A 98 12.02 8.92 -13.54
C ILE A 98 12.88 9.54 -14.65
N THR A 99 13.97 10.23 -14.31
CA THR A 99 14.85 10.89 -15.28
C THR A 99 15.72 9.86 -16.02
N ALA A 100 15.80 9.97 -17.35
CA ALA A 100 16.77 9.23 -18.15
C ALA A 100 18.23 9.56 -17.74
N PRO A 101 19.21 8.67 -17.94
CA PRO A 101 19.11 7.33 -18.54
C PRO A 101 18.84 6.20 -17.53
N ALA A 102 19.02 6.44 -16.22
CA ALA A 102 18.93 5.40 -15.20
C ALA A 102 17.54 5.33 -14.56
N ARG A 103 16.67 4.47 -15.10
CA ARG A 103 15.42 4.07 -14.44
C ARG A 103 15.68 2.81 -13.63
N VAL A 104 15.94 2.94 -12.34
CA VAL A 104 15.83 1.80 -11.43
C VAL A 104 14.34 1.55 -11.23
N SER A 105 13.82 0.56 -11.96
CA SER A 105 12.40 0.27 -11.97
C SER A 105 12.15 -1.24 -12.01
N HIS A 106 11.12 -1.67 -11.30
CA HIS A 106 10.69 -3.07 -11.29
C HIS A 106 9.22 -3.13 -11.69
N ILE A 107 8.90 -4.02 -12.63
CA ILE A 107 7.53 -4.30 -13.08
C ILE A 107 7.12 -5.63 -12.44
N TYR A 108 5.97 -5.61 -11.78
CA TYR A 108 5.37 -6.78 -11.14
C TYR A 108 4.07 -7.12 -11.85
N TYR A 109 3.94 -8.36 -12.27
CA TYR A 109 2.75 -8.89 -12.94
C TYR A 109 2.56 -10.36 -12.55
N MET A 110 1.35 -10.87 -12.74
CA MET A 110 1.06 -12.27 -12.48
C MET A 110 1.57 -13.14 -13.62
N THR A 111 2.13 -14.30 -13.30
CA THR A 111 2.42 -15.34 -14.29
C THR A 111 1.56 -16.58 -14.03
N TYR A 112 1.17 -17.25 -15.10
CA TYR A 112 0.50 -18.55 -15.08
C TYR A 112 1.18 -19.45 -16.11
N LYS A 113 1.69 -20.60 -15.67
CA LYS A 113 2.48 -21.52 -16.51
C LYS A 113 3.66 -20.84 -17.23
N GLY A 114 4.34 -19.91 -16.55
CA GLY A 114 5.50 -19.19 -17.09
C GLY A 114 5.19 -18.05 -18.06
N LEU A 115 3.92 -17.80 -18.38
CA LEU A 115 3.49 -16.70 -19.24
C LEU A 115 2.77 -15.61 -18.42
N PRO A 116 2.76 -14.35 -18.87
CA PRO A 116 1.94 -13.31 -18.24
C PRO A 116 0.47 -13.75 -18.20
N ALA A 117 -0.16 -13.68 -17.03
CA ALA A 117 -1.53 -14.13 -16.84
C ALA A 117 -2.52 -13.03 -17.28
N ASP A 118 -3.32 -13.32 -18.30
CA ASP A 118 -4.49 -12.53 -18.73
C ASP A 118 -5.74 -13.27 -18.27
N MET A 119 -6.11 -13.02 -17.01
CA MET A 119 -7.30 -13.53 -16.37
C MET A 119 -7.82 -12.50 -15.39
N GLU A 120 -9.12 -12.53 -15.15
CA GLU A 120 -9.75 -11.68 -14.14
C GLU A 120 -9.32 -12.15 -12.76
N PHE A 121 -8.87 -11.22 -11.91
CA PHE A 121 -8.60 -11.51 -10.52
C PHE A 121 -8.84 -10.30 -9.64
N LYS A 122 -9.34 -10.58 -8.44
CA LYS A 122 -9.73 -9.53 -7.49
C LYS A 122 -8.53 -8.96 -6.72
N ARG A 123 -7.52 -9.77 -6.39
CA ARG A 123 -6.33 -9.35 -5.64
C ARG A 123 -5.14 -10.28 -5.89
N LEU A 124 -4.07 -9.76 -6.50
CA LEU A 124 -2.73 -10.33 -6.48
C LEU A 124 -1.87 -9.53 -5.50
N TYR A 125 -1.31 -10.19 -4.50
CA TYR A 125 -0.44 -9.56 -3.52
C TYR A 125 1.02 -9.57 -3.96
N GLY A 126 1.74 -8.48 -3.72
CA GLY A 126 3.18 -8.41 -3.91
C GLY A 126 3.87 -7.46 -2.94
N THR A 127 5.19 -7.61 -2.86
CA THR A 127 6.05 -6.75 -2.04
C THR A 127 7.21 -6.21 -2.84
N TYR A 128 7.55 -4.96 -2.61
CA TYR A 128 8.73 -4.30 -3.17
C TYR A 128 9.54 -3.66 -2.05
N SER A 129 10.86 -3.76 -2.12
CA SER A 129 11.75 -3.15 -1.13
C SER A 129 12.97 -2.59 -1.82
N LEU A 130 13.42 -1.42 -1.36
CA LEU A 130 14.63 -0.76 -1.83
C LEU A 130 15.32 -0.11 -0.64
N SER A 131 16.65 -0.08 -0.71
CA SER A 131 17.47 0.74 0.16
C SER A 131 17.69 2.12 -0.46
N ASN A 132 17.78 3.16 0.36
CA ASN A 132 18.24 4.50 -0.03
C ASN A 132 17.53 5.13 -1.25
N ALA A 133 16.20 5.05 -1.30
CA ALA A 133 15.40 5.67 -2.36
C ALA A 133 14.95 7.10 -1.98
N PRO A 134 15.45 8.18 -2.63
CA PRO A 134 15.06 9.55 -2.31
C PRO A 134 13.61 9.85 -2.70
N HIS A 135 13.12 9.17 -3.73
CA HIS A 135 11.75 9.25 -4.21
C HIS A 135 11.21 7.86 -4.49
N LEU A 136 9.89 7.74 -4.48
CA LEU A 136 9.19 6.55 -4.95
C LEU A 136 8.04 6.96 -5.85
N TYR A 137 7.98 6.34 -7.02
CA TYR A 137 6.94 6.52 -8.00
C TYR A 137 6.28 5.18 -8.29
N VAL A 138 4.99 5.22 -8.61
CA VAL A 138 4.20 4.05 -8.99
C VAL A 138 3.36 4.37 -10.22
N ARG A 139 3.18 3.37 -11.09
CA ARG A 139 2.21 3.43 -12.19
C ARG A 139 1.64 2.06 -12.51
N GLU A 140 0.45 2.05 -13.07
CA GLU A 140 -0.10 0.88 -13.75
C GLU A 140 0.70 0.58 -15.01
N ALA A 141 0.78 -0.69 -15.36
CA ALA A 141 1.34 -1.19 -16.60
C ALA A 141 0.52 -2.38 -17.09
N GLY A 142 0.67 -2.72 -18.37
CA GLY A 142 0.14 -3.95 -18.96
C GLY A 142 1.27 -4.65 -19.71
N VAL A 143 1.46 -5.94 -19.47
CA VAL A 143 2.42 -6.79 -20.18
C VAL A 143 1.68 -7.63 -21.19
N TYR A 144 2.02 -7.52 -22.48
CA TYR A 144 1.31 -8.27 -23.51
C TYR A 144 1.60 -9.77 -23.40
N VAL A 145 0.56 -10.60 -23.34
CA VAL A 145 0.73 -12.04 -23.05
C VAL A 145 1.53 -12.78 -24.11
N LYS A 146 1.43 -12.35 -25.38
CA LYS A 146 2.17 -12.97 -26.49
C LYS A 146 3.59 -12.42 -26.65
N ASN A 147 3.94 -11.31 -25.99
CA ASN A 147 5.28 -10.72 -26.08
C ASN A 147 5.57 -9.88 -24.83
N THR A 148 6.36 -10.43 -23.92
CA THR A 148 6.74 -9.81 -22.65
C THR A 148 7.56 -8.52 -22.80
N HIS A 149 8.17 -8.28 -23.97
CA HIS A 149 8.87 -7.04 -24.27
C HIS A 149 7.91 -5.90 -24.64
N LYS A 150 6.67 -6.22 -25.01
CA LYS A 150 5.63 -5.22 -25.28
C LYS A 150 4.92 -4.87 -23.99
N VAL A 151 5.33 -3.76 -23.39
CA VAL A 151 4.74 -3.22 -22.16
C VAL A 151 4.12 -1.86 -22.45
N ALA A 152 2.87 -1.70 -22.04
CA ALA A 152 2.17 -0.43 -22.09
C ALA A 152 2.05 0.15 -20.68
N PHE A 153 2.13 1.47 -20.55
CA PHE A 153 2.31 2.12 -19.26
C PHE A 153 1.28 3.22 -19.02
N GLY A 154 0.72 3.23 -17.81
CA GLY A 154 -0.07 4.35 -17.32
C GLY A 154 0.79 5.54 -16.85
N PRO A 155 0.14 6.61 -16.38
CA PRO A 155 0.82 7.80 -15.87
C PRO A 155 1.47 7.55 -14.51
N TRP A 156 2.61 8.19 -14.26
CA TRP A 156 3.30 8.13 -12.98
C TRP A 156 2.55 8.89 -11.87
N LYS A 157 2.55 8.28 -10.68
CA LYS A 157 2.19 8.92 -9.41
C LYS A 157 3.42 8.94 -8.49
N LYS A 158 3.81 10.12 -8.03
CA LYS A 158 4.80 10.27 -6.96
C LYS A 158 4.15 9.92 -5.63
N LEU A 159 4.79 9.05 -4.86
CA LEU A 159 4.38 8.69 -3.50
C LEU A 159 5.08 9.57 -2.46
N TYR A 160 6.38 9.84 -2.66
CA TYR A 160 7.18 10.84 -1.93
C TYR A 160 8.42 11.26 -2.73
#